data_AF-A0A925NFC2-F1
#
_entry.id   AF-A0A925NFC2-F1
#
_cell.length_a   1.000
_cell.length_b   1.000
_cell.length_c   1.000
_cell.angle_alpha   90.00
_cell.angle_beta   90.00
_cell.angle_gamma   90.00
#
_symmetry.space_group_name_H-M   'P 1'
#
loop_
_entity.id
_entity.type
_entity.pdbx_description
1 polymer ?
#
loop_
_entity_poly.entity_id
_entity_poly.type
_entity_poly.pdbx_seq_one_letter_code
_entity_poly.pdbx_strand_id
1 'polypeptide(L)'
;MAGFDQTNDTPPPLESMIPAAFRNVGDRHAGKIEPEVETSSLWKDAYENPGKTALIAGGVVLAAGALIYGRGAAARFFAHSKDEVLLFEDSPYFGAAIKKTLERQGSKVTWLTGAQDLKAGIGIAPDGHSVALDFKHFKAAFVDGDLTNGLRGADVVGKLSAEKIVSVGISSQNDMNAAMRQSGAVAAGNKAHVFGALFDKDVTVKGVLKAPGAVQAQIDHYAARYHADRTVATKAEALLKKEISKLGSD
;
A
#
# COMPACT_ATOMS: atom_id res chain seq x y z
N MET A 1 31.58 -67.01 -32.50
CA MET A 1 30.98 -67.01 -31.16
C MET A 1 32.01 -66.44 -30.18
N ALA A 2 31.85 -65.17 -29.85
CA ALA A 2 32.54 -64.50 -28.75
C ALA A 2 31.58 -63.38 -28.31
N GLY A 3 31.00 -63.54 -27.12
CA GLY A 3 30.00 -62.64 -26.56
C GLY A 3 30.65 -61.36 -26.04
N PHE A 4 30.10 -60.22 -26.43
CA PHE A 4 30.38 -58.93 -25.81
C PHE A 4 29.45 -58.80 -24.60
N ASP A 5 30.06 -58.81 -23.42
CA ASP A 5 29.43 -58.51 -22.13
C ASP A 5 29.28 -56.98 -21.99
N GLN A 6 28.04 -56.48 -22.03
CA GLN A 6 27.72 -55.09 -21.73
C GLN A 6 27.39 -55.00 -20.24
N THR A 7 28.38 -54.62 -19.43
CA THR A 7 28.15 -54.19 -18.06
C THR A 7 27.60 -52.76 -18.08
N ASN A 8 26.37 -52.62 -17.57
CA ASN A 8 25.69 -51.35 -17.36
C ASN A 8 26.35 -50.59 -16.21
N ASP A 9 27.26 -49.68 -16.52
CA ASP A 9 27.72 -48.65 -15.57
C ASP A 9 26.62 -47.60 -15.40
N THR A 10 25.77 -47.82 -14.40
CA THR A 10 24.82 -46.83 -13.94
C THR A 10 25.58 -45.86 -13.04
N PRO A 11 25.64 -44.54 -13.33
CA PRO A 11 26.33 -43.61 -12.45
C PRO A 11 25.65 -43.58 -11.06
N PRO A 12 26.42 -43.47 -9.97
CA PRO A 12 25.86 -43.46 -8.62
C PRO A 12 24.94 -42.24 -8.43
N PRO A 13 23.91 -42.34 -7.56
CA PRO A 13 23.04 -41.22 -7.26
C PRO A 13 23.84 -40.05 -6.65
N LEU A 14 23.47 -38.84 -7.05
CA LEU A 14 24.07 -37.55 -6.65
C LEU A 14 24.13 -37.31 -5.12
N GLU A 15 23.47 -38.13 -4.31
CA GLU A 15 23.51 -38.08 -2.85
C GLU A 15 24.83 -38.62 -2.24
N SER A 16 25.67 -39.29 -3.04
CA SER A 16 26.93 -39.89 -2.57
C SER A 16 28.16 -38.98 -2.64
N MET A 17 28.01 -37.72 -3.07
CA MET A 17 29.13 -36.76 -3.22
C MET A 17 29.17 -35.65 -2.15
N ILE A 18 28.47 -35.81 -1.02
CA ILE A 18 28.56 -34.87 0.11
C ILE A 18 29.70 -35.31 1.05
N PRO A 19 30.72 -34.47 1.31
CA PRO A 19 31.82 -34.78 2.22
C PRO A 19 31.32 -35.11 3.64
N ALA A 20 31.97 -36.09 4.29
CA ALA A 20 31.70 -36.51 5.67
C ALA A 20 31.88 -35.42 6.74
N ALA A 21 32.27 -34.20 6.36
CA ALA A 21 32.38 -33.03 7.23
C ALA A 21 31.03 -32.35 7.55
N PHE A 22 29.90 -32.81 7.00
CA PHE A 22 28.56 -32.24 7.24
C PHE A 22 27.59 -33.15 8.00
N ARG A 23 28.08 -34.18 8.70
CA ARG A 23 27.27 -35.02 9.60
C ARG A 23 27.63 -34.76 11.07
N ASN A 24 27.27 -33.59 11.60
CA ASN A 24 27.14 -33.37 13.05
C ASN A 24 26.58 -31.97 13.36
N VAL A 25 25.26 -31.79 13.26
CA VAL A 25 24.52 -30.81 14.08
C VAL A 25 23.13 -31.39 14.36
N GLY A 26 23.09 -32.39 15.24
CA GLY A 26 21.89 -32.77 15.98
C GLY A 26 22.12 -32.42 17.45
N ASP A 27 21.08 -31.89 18.09
CA ASP A 27 20.95 -31.63 19.53
C ASP A 27 21.66 -30.41 20.11
N ARG A 28 21.05 -29.22 19.94
CA ARG A 28 21.00 -28.19 20.99
C ARG A 28 19.65 -27.49 21.02
N HIS A 29 18.94 -27.71 22.13
CA HIS A 29 17.93 -26.87 22.76
C HIS A 29 16.86 -26.19 21.89
N ALA A 30 15.65 -26.75 21.98
CA ALA A 30 14.42 -25.97 21.97
C ALA A 30 14.52 -24.82 22.99
N GLY A 31 14.69 -23.60 22.49
CA GLY A 31 14.83 -22.42 23.32
C GLY A 31 14.78 -21.14 22.49
N LYS A 32 13.71 -20.37 22.72
CA LYS A 32 13.41 -19.02 22.22
C LYS A 32 12.87 -18.93 20.78
N ILE A 33 11.54 -19.00 20.75
CA ILE A 33 10.65 -18.28 19.83
C ILE A 33 11.26 -16.90 19.53
N GLU A 34 11.48 -16.61 18.24
CA GLU A 34 11.84 -15.29 17.76
C GLU A 34 10.82 -14.27 18.31
N PRO A 35 11.25 -13.08 18.77
CA PRO A 35 10.28 -12.08 19.21
C PRO A 35 9.44 -11.69 17.99
N GLU A 36 8.18 -12.14 17.98
CA GLU A 36 7.09 -11.48 17.27
C GLU A 36 7.18 -10.02 17.71
N VAL A 37 7.73 -9.17 16.85
CA VAL A 37 7.81 -7.74 17.11
C VAL A 37 6.37 -7.29 17.17
N GLU A 38 5.85 -7.12 18.39
CA GLU A 38 4.55 -6.52 18.65
C GLU A 38 4.49 -5.22 17.84
N THR A 39 3.84 -5.27 16.68
CA THR A 39 3.38 -4.08 16.00
C THR A 39 2.60 -3.31 17.05
N SER A 40 3.08 -2.12 17.41
CA SER A 40 2.58 -1.38 18.57
C SER A 40 1.05 -1.42 18.60
N SER A 41 0.47 -1.73 19.76
CA SER A 41 -0.94 -2.08 19.95
C SER A 41 -1.93 -1.13 19.28
N LEU A 42 -1.52 0.12 19.03
CA LEU A 42 -2.26 1.13 18.29
C LEU A 42 -2.59 0.77 16.84
N TRP A 43 -1.69 0.10 16.11
CA TRP A 43 -1.95 -0.30 14.72
C TRP A 43 -3.01 -1.39 14.64
N LYS A 44 -2.98 -2.29 15.62
CA LYS A 44 -3.94 -3.38 15.76
C LYS A 44 -5.29 -2.88 16.28
N ASP A 45 -5.30 -2.00 17.28
CA ASP A 45 -6.52 -1.43 17.86
C ASP A 45 -7.32 -0.58 16.85
N ALA A 46 -6.64 0.23 16.03
CA ALA A 46 -7.28 1.03 14.98
C ALA A 46 -7.87 0.17 13.85
N TYR A 47 -7.30 -1.01 13.62
CA TYR A 47 -7.76 -1.97 12.61
C TYR A 47 -8.89 -2.87 13.12
N GLU A 48 -8.81 -3.33 14.38
CA GLU A 48 -9.75 -4.29 14.96
C GLU A 48 -11.02 -3.64 15.52
N ASN A 49 -11.04 -2.33 15.78
CA ASN A 49 -12.17 -1.62 16.38
C ASN A 49 -12.68 -0.40 15.59
N PRO A 50 -12.94 -0.48 14.27
CA PRO A 50 -13.39 0.67 13.48
C PRO A 50 -14.77 1.21 13.92
N GLY A 51 -15.60 0.37 14.56
CA GLY A 51 -16.96 0.71 14.99
C GLY A 51 -17.06 1.63 16.20
N LYS A 52 -15.99 1.80 17.01
CA LYS A 52 -16.04 2.68 18.20
C LYS A 52 -15.88 4.16 17.89
N THR A 53 -15.58 4.52 16.64
CA THR A 53 -15.39 5.92 16.22
C THR A 53 -16.26 6.34 15.03
N ALA A 54 -17.16 5.47 14.56
CA ALA A 54 -17.98 5.69 13.36
C ALA A 54 -19.29 6.48 13.62
N LEU A 55 -19.45 7.10 14.80
CA LEU A 55 -20.74 7.63 15.27
C LEU A 55 -20.80 9.16 15.38
N ILE A 56 -20.07 9.90 14.55
CA ILE A 56 -20.17 11.37 14.47
C ILE A 56 -19.95 11.83 13.02
N ALA A 57 -20.87 11.52 12.10
CA ALA A 57 -20.90 12.14 10.77
C ALA A 57 -22.30 12.08 10.13
N GLY A 58 -23.36 12.03 10.94
CA GLY A 58 -24.74 12.01 10.49
C GLY A 58 -25.34 13.40 10.46
N GLY A 59 -25.00 14.21 9.46
CA GLY A 59 -25.50 15.58 9.29
C GLY A 59 -25.96 15.87 7.85
N VAL A 60 -27.24 15.64 7.62
CA VAL A 60 -28.11 16.01 6.48
C VAL A 60 -27.59 17.13 5.55
N VAL A 61 -27.49 16.85 4.24
CA VAL A 61 -27.84 17.82 3.19
C VAL A 61 -28.74 17.16 2.15
N LEU A 62 -29.83 17.89 1.87
CA LEU A 62 -31.00 17.53 1.12
C LEU A 62 -30.75 17.18 -0.36
N ALA A 63 -31.49 16.15 -0.77
CA ALA A 63 -32.09 15.86 -2.06
C ALA A 63 -32.06 16.93 -3.18
N ALA A 64 -31.86 16.42 -4.40
CA ALA A 64 -32.47 16.85 -5.67
C ALA A 64 -32.23 18.30 -6.15
N GLY A 65 -31.39 18.43 -7.19
CA GLY A 65 -31.50 19.50 -8.18
C GLY A 65 -30.29 20.41 -8.31
N ALA A 66 -29.35 20.05 -9.19
CA ALA A 66 -28.42 21.02 -9.78
C ALA A 66 -27.90 20.56 -11.15
N LEU A 67 -28.83 20.35 -12.10
CA LEU A 67 -28.58 20.67 -13.50
C LEU A 67 -28.55 22.21 -13.63
N ILE A 68 -27.46 22.86 -13.22
CA ILE A 68 -27.19 24.25 -13.59
C ILE A 68 -25.79 24.35 -14.17
N TYR A 69 -25.80 24.34 -15.50
CA TYR A 69 -24.82 24.87 -16.42
C TYR A 69 -24.18 26.17 -15.93
N GLY A 70 -22.93 26.07 -15.47
CA GLY A 70 -22.01 27.18 -15.36
C GLY A 70 -20.68 26.77 -15.96
N ARG A 71 -20.50 27.00 -17.27
CA ARG A 71 -19.28 26.67 -18.05
C ARG A 71 -17.97 27.28 -17.48
N GLY A 72 -18.06 28.17 -16.49
CA GLY A 72 -16.91 28.79 -15.81
C GLY A 72 -16.62 28.31 -14.37
N ALA A 73 -17.57 27.70 -13.66
CA ALA A 73 -17.36 27.24 -12.28
C ALA A 73 -16.81 25.81 -12.21
N ALA A 74 -17.30 24.91 -13.07
CA ALA A 74 -16.75 23.57 -13.23
C ALA A 74 -15.28 23.63 -13.70
N ALA A 75 -14.94 24.55 -14.60
CA ALA A 75 -13.57 24.71 -15.10
C ALA A 75 -12.54 25.10 -14.02
N ARG A 76 -12.96 25.70 -12.89
CA ARG A 76 -12.08 25.98 -11.75
C ARG A 76 -11.84 24.76 -10.86
N PHE A 77 -12.71 23.76 -10.89
CA PHE A 77 -12.44 22.44 -10.29
C PHE A 77 -11.51 21.59 -11.18
N PHE A 78 -11.44 21.90 -12.47
CA PHE A 78 -10.62 21.22 -13.48
C PHE A 78 -9.35 22.00 -13.87
N ALA A 79 -8.83 22.89 -13.01
CA ALA A 79 -7.45 23.33 -13.13
C ALA A 79 -6.54 22.14 -12.79
N HIS A 80 -6.29 21.29 -13.79
CA HIS A 80 -5.51 20.08 -13.70
C HIS A 80 -4.05 20.46 -13.42
N SER A 81 -3.63 20.27 -12.17
CA SER A 81 -2.19 20.27 -11.88
C SER A 81 -1.61 18.99 -12.46
N LYS A 82 -0.37 19.05 -12.96
CA LYS A 82 0.36 17.87 -13.47
C LYS A 82 0.68 16.84 -12.36
N ASP A 83 0.27 17.12 -11.13
CA ASP A 83 0.59 16.40 -9.90
C ASP A 83 -0.68 15.88 -9.20
N GLU A 84 -1.72 15.51 -9.96
CA GLU A 84 -2.89 14.82 -9.44
C GLU A 84 -2.57 13.34 -9.14
N VAL A 85 -2.91 12.91 -7.93
CA VAL A 85 -2.60 11.57 -7.38
C VAL A 85 -3.88 10.92 -6.86
N LEU A 86 -4.05 9.63 -7.17
CA LEU A 86 -5.10 8.82 -6.56
C LEU A 86 -4.62 8.22 -5.23
N LEU A 87 -5.51 8.21 -4.25
CA LEU A 87 -5.34 7.46 -3.02
C LEU A 87 -6.55 6.55 -2.85
N PHE A 88 -6.34 5.24 -2.84
CA PHE A 88 -7.32 4.24 -2.41
C PHE A 88 -6.94 3.77 -1.01
N GLU A 89 -7.72 4.14 0.00
CA GLU A 89 -7.50 3.74 1.40
C GLU A 89 -8.82 3.89 2.14
N ASP A 90 -9.32 2.81 2.73
CA ASP A 90 -10.63 2.80 3.37
C ASP A 90 -10.60 3.21 4.84
N SER A 91 -9.44 3.12 5.51
CA SER A 91 -9.25 3.63 6.86
C SER A 91 -9.35 5.17 6.87
N PRO A 92 -10.35 5.76 7.55
CA PRO A 92 -10.51 7.21 7.58
C PRO A 92 -9.26 7.92 8.12
N TYR A 93 -8.66 7.36 9.16
CA TYR A 93 -7.48 7.90 9.81
C TYR A 93 -6.25 7.85 8.93
N PHE A 94 -5.99 6.69 8.35
CA PHE A 94 -4.78 6.46 7.58
C PHE A 94 -4.86 7.17 6.22
N GLY A 95 -6.03 7.12 5.57
CA GLY A 95 -6.29 7.82 4.32
C GLY A 95 -6.14 9.33 4.47
N ALA A 96 -6.69 9.93 5.54
CA ALA A 96 -6.51 11.34 5.82
C ALA A 96 -5.03 11.72 6.08
N ALA A 97 -4.29 10.88 6.81
CA ALA A 97 -2.88 11.12 7.10
C ALA A 97 -2.00 11.04 5.84
N ILE A 98 -2.21 10.03 4.98
CA ILE A 98 -1.51 9.92 3.69
C ILE A 98 -1.88 11.09 2.78
N LYS A 99 -3.18 11.37 2.61
CA LYS A 99 -3.68 12.48 1.80
C LYS A 99 -2.97 13.79 2.17
N LYS A 100 -2.98 14.12 3.45
CA LYS A 100 -2.35 15.35 3.95
C LYS A 100 -0.85 15.37 3.73
N THR A 101 -0.18 14.23 3.86
CA THR A 101 1.26 14.12 3.63
C THR A 101 1.60 14.37 2.17
N LEU A 102 0.87 13.75 1.24
CA LEU A 102 1.01 13.99 -0.21
C LEU A 102 0.70 15.44 -0.59
N GLU A 103 -0.34 16.04 0.01
CA GLU A 103 -0.69 17.46 -0.21
C GLU A 103 0.41 18.40 0.29
N ARG A 104 1.04 18.10 1.43
CA ARG A 104 2.23 18.84 1.92
C ARG A 104 3.45 18.71 1.00
N GLN A 105 3.52 17.66 0.19
CA GLN A 105 4.54 17.52 -0.86
C GLN A 105 4.18 18.28 -2.15
N GLY A 106 3.01 18.94 -2.19
CA GLY A 106 2.56 19.75 -3.33
C GLY A 106 1.66 19.01 -4.33
N SER A 107 1.22 17.80 -4.01
CA SER A 107 0.31 17.02 -4.88
C SER A 107 -1.16 17.37 -4.61
N LYS A 108 -2.01 17.26 -5.63
CA LYS A 108 -3.47 17.30 -5.44
C LYS A 108 -3.98 15.87 -5.34
N VAL A 109 -4.65 15.53 -4.24
CA VAL A 109 -5.02 14.13 -3.95
C VAL A 109 -6.52 13.93 -4.10
N THR A 110 -6.89 12.99 -4.96
CA THR A 110 -8.24 12.43 -5.01
C THR A 110 -8.26 11.17 -4.16
N TRP A 111 -8.88 11.24 -2.99
CA TRP A 111 -8.98 10.13 -2.05
C TRP A 111 -10.31 9.39 -2.21
N LEU A 112 -10.23 8.07 -2.34
CA LEU A 112 -11.31 7.13 -2.47
C LEU A 112 -11.15 6.03 -1.42
N THR A 113 -12.25 5.53 -0.88
CA THR A 113 -12.30 4.41 0.08
C THR A 113 -12.60 3.07 -0.61
N GLY A 114 -12.93 3.10 -1.90
CA GLY A 114 -13.24 1.94 -2.70
C GLY A 114 -13.68 2.33 -4.11
N ALA A 115 -14.26 1.37 -4.84
CA ALA A 115 -14.87 1.61 -6.14
C ALA A 115 -16.21 0.89 -6.25
N GLN A 116 -17.18 1.57 -6.87
CA GLN A 116 -18.46 0.96 -7.25
C GLN A 116 -18.32 0.21 -8.58
N ASP A 117 -17.65 0.83 -9.55
CA ASP A 117 -17.31 0.22 -10.83
C ASP A 117 -15.94 0.72 -11.28
N LEU A 118 -14.91 -0.05 -10.96
CA LEU A 118 -13.53 0.29 -11.30
C LEU A 118 -13.30 0.34 -12.83
N LYS A 119 -14.06 -0.44 -13.62
CA LYS A 119 -13.93 -0.45 -15.08
C LYS A 119 -14.50 0.84 -15.69
N ALA A 120 -15.64 1.29 -15.19
CA ALA A 120 -16.25 2.57 -15.58
C ALA A 120 -15.57 3.80 -14.94
N GLY A 121 -14.62 3.59 -14.02
CA GLY A 121 -13.94 4.68 -13.31
C GLY A 121 -14.84 5.34 -12.28
N ILE A 122 -15.65 4.58 -11.55
CA ILE A 122 -16.53 5.09 -10.50
C ILE A 122 -15.97 4.67 -9.14
N GLY A 123 -15.32 5.61 -8.45
CA GLY A 123 -14.81 5.48 -7.10
C GLY A 123 -15.86 5.81 -6.03
N ILE A 124 -15.57 5.52 -4.77
CA ILE A 124 -16.37 5.91 -3.60
C ILE A 124 -15.54 6.89 -2.76
N ALA A 125 -16.06 8.08 -2.51
CA ALA A 125 -15.43 9.08 -1.65
C ALA A 125 -15.55 8.70 -0.16
N PRO A 126 -14.76 9.33 0.74
CA PRO A 126 -14.83 9.06 2.18
C PRO A 126 -16.19 9.28 2.84
N ASP A 127 -17.02 10.16 2.29
CA ASP A 127 -18.40 10.42 2.74
C ASP A 127 -19.45 9.50 2.06
N GLY A 128 -18.99 8.54 1.27
CA GLY A 128 -19.81 7.49 0.65
C GLY A 128 -20.41 7.83 -0.72
N HIS A 129 -20.25 9.06 -1.24
CA HIS A 129 -20.78 9.37 -2.57
C HIS A 129 -19.89 8.83 -3.70
N SER A 130 -20.49 8.52 -4.84
CA SER A 130 -19.76 8.05 -6.02
C SER A 130 -19.03 9.20 -6.73
N VAL A 131 -17.78 8.96 -7.09
CA VAL A 131 -16.92 9.92 -7.81
C VAL A 131 -16.54 9.34 -9.17
N ALA A 132 -16.87 10.04 -10.24
CA ALA A 132 -16.39 9.69 -11.58
C ALA A 132 -14.92 10.10 -11.74
N LEU A 133 -14.10 9.18 -12.23
CA LEU A 133 -12.67 9.33 -12.43
C LEU A 133 -12.36 9.38 -13.91
N ASP A 134 -11.64 10.41 -14.33
CA ASP A 134 -10.91 10.39 -15.60
C ASP A 134 -9.46 9.96 -15.31
N PHE A 135 -9.19 8.67 -15.54
CA PHE A 135 -7.86 8.08 -15.28
C PHE A 135 -6.72 8.81 -16.02
N LYS A 136 -6.99 9.53 -17.11
CA LYS A 136 -5.95 10.23 -17.89
C LYS A 136 -5.30 11.37 -17.10
N HIS A 137 -5.98 11.91 -16.09
CA HIS A 137 -5.49 13.01 -15.26
C HIS A 137 -4.49 12.58 -14.20
N PHE A 138 -4.53 11.31 -13.80
CA PHE A 138 -3.65 10.79 -12.78
C PHE A 138 -2.37 10.24 -13.40
N LYS A 139 -1.26 10.41 -12.69
CA LYS A 139 0.04 9.82 -13.07
C LYS A 139 0.58 8.88 -12.01
N ALA A 140 0.22 9.11 -10.75
CA ALA A 140 0.58 8.26 -9.64
C ALA A 140 -0.65 7.86 -8.82
N ALA A 141 -0.54 6.72 -8.14
CA ALA A 141 -1.54 6.24 -7.19
C ALA A 141 -0.89 5.57 -5.97
N PHE A 142 -1.56 5.66 -4.83
CA PHE A 142 -1.27 4.90 -3.63
C PHE A 142 -2.49 4.05 -3.30
N VAL A 143 -2.29 2.75 -3.10
CA VAL A 143 -3.39 1.78 -3.07
C VAL A 143 -3.26 0.88 -1.85
N ASP A 144 -4.27 0.88 -0.99
CA ASP A 144 -4.40 -0.07 0.11
C ASP A 144 -4.64 -1.49 -0.42
N GLY A 145 -4.04 -2.49 0.24
CA GLY A 145 -4.16 -3.89 -0.11
C GLY A 145 -5.55 -4.48 0.14
N ASP A 146 -6.24 -3.98 1.17
CA ASP A 146 -7.60 -4.41 1.53
C ASP A 146 -8.52 -3.19 1.51
N LEU A 147 -9.58 -3.23 0.72
CA LEU A 147 -10.54 -2.14 0.61
C LEU A 147 -11.95 -2.65 0.95
N THR A 148 -12.82 -1.72 1.34
CA THR A 148 -14.24 -2.00 1.54
C THR A 148 -14.91 -2.66 0.33
N ASN A 149 -16.01 -3.39 0.58
CA ASN A 149 -16.84 -4.08 -0.42
C ASN A 149 -16.13 -5.22 -1.16
N GLY A 150 -15.09 -5.80 -0.57
CA GLY A 150 -14.39 -6.97 -1.11
C GLY A 150 -13.48 -6.67 -2.30
N LEU A 151 -13.26 -5.39 -2.62
CA LEU A 151 -12.30 -4.97 -3.64
C LEU A 151 -10.88 -5.16 -3.09
N ARG A 152 -10.02 -5.89 -3.82
CA ARG A 152 -8.61 -6.04 -3.41
C ARG A 152 -7.74 -4.97 -4.05
N GLY A 153 -6.73 -4.51 -3.33
CA GLY A 153 -5.75 -3.55 -3.85
C GLY A 153 -5.08 -4.02 -5.14
N ALA A 154 -4.85 -5.33 -5.27
CA ALA A 154 -4.29 -5.94 -6.47
C ALA A 154 -5.17 -5.73 -7.73
N ASP A 155 -6.49 -5.73 -7.59
CA ASP A 155 -7.42 -5.48 -8.71
C ASP A 155 -7.37 -4.01 -9.14
N VAL A 156 -7.34 -3.10 -8.16
CA VAL A 156 -7.17 -1.66 -8.37
C VAL A 156 -5.85 -1.37 -9.08
N VAL A 157 -4.75 -1.95 -8.59
CA VAL A 157 -3.43 -1.83 -9.23
C VAL A 157 -3.43 -2.36 -10.65
N GLY A 158 -4.05 -3.52 -10.91
CA GLY A 158 -4.16 -4.08 -12.25
C GLY A 158 -4.86 -3.13 -13.24
N LYS A 159 -5.98 -2.51 -12.80
CA LYS A 159 -6.65 -1.48 -13.60
C LYS A 159 -5.76 -0.25 -13.83
N LEU A 160 -5.13 0.28 -12.79
CA LEU A 160 -4.28 1.46 -12.88
C LEU A 160 -3.09 1.23 -13.83
N SER A 161 -2.48 0.05 -13.78
CA SER A 161 -1.41 -0.36 -14.68
C SER A 161 -1.87 -0.38 -16.15
N ALA A 162 -3.07 -0.91 -16.43
CA ALA A 162 -3.66 -0.88 -17.77
C ALA A 162 -3.90 0.56 -18.28
N GLU A 163 -4.18 1.50 -17.38
CA GLU A 163 -4.32 2.94 -17.67
C GLU A 163 -2.98 3.70 -17.65
N LYS A 164 -1.85 3.01 -17.46
CA LYS A 164 -0.49 3.57 -17.38
C LYS A 164 -0.30 4.55 -16.22
N ILE A 165 -0.97 4.31 -15.10
CA ILE A 165 -0.80 5.06 -13.84
C ILE A 165 0.18 4.30 -12.95
N VAL A 166 1.25 4.97 -12.50
CA VAL A 166 2.27 4.38 -11.64
C VAL A 166 1.73 4.22 -10.23
N SER A 167 1.72 3.01 -9.67
CA SER A 167 1.12 2.76 -8.35
C SER A 167 2.12 2.26 -7.30
N VAL A 168 1.90 2.65 -6.06
CA VAL A 168 2.56 2.12 -4.86
C VAL A 168 1.52 1.41 -4.00
N GLY A 169 1.73 0.12 -3.75
CA GLY A 169 0.89 -0.67 -2.86
C GLY A 169 1.21 -0.43 -1.39
N ILE A 170 0.18 -0.43 -0.55
CA ILE A 170 0.28 -0.18 0.88
C ILE A 170 -0.55 -1.24 1.60
N SER A 171 0.06 -2.15 2.36
CA SER A 171 -0.71 -3.11 3.16
C SER A 171 0.08 -3.55 4.37
N SER A 172 -0.61 -3.83 5.47
CA SER A 172 0.00 -4.46 6.64
C SER A 172 0.36 -5.93 6.38
N GLN A 173 -0.20 -6.55 5.32
CA GLN A 173 -0.05 -7.96 4.99
C GLN A 173 0.93 -8.16 3.82
N ASN A 174 1.94 -9.01 4.00
CA ASN A 174 3.04 -9.19 3.04
C ASN A 174 2.59 -9.87 1.74
N ASP A 175 1.63 -10.78 1.81
CA ASP A 175 1.02 -11.46 0.67
C ASP A 175 0.23 -10.48 -0.21
N MET A 176 -0.53 -9.56 0.37
CA MET A 176 -1.21 -8.49 -0.36
C MET A 176 -0.21 -7.54 -1.04
N ASN A 177 0.89 -7.19 -0.36
CA ASN A 177 1.96 -6.40 -0.97
C ASN A 177 2.61 -7.13 -2.15
N ALA A 178 2.84 -8.44 -2.03
CA ALA A 178 3.34 -9.25 -3.13
C ALA A 178 2.35 -9.30 -4.30
N ALA A 179 1.06 -9.50 -4.02
CA ALA A 179 0.00 -9.51 -5.03
C ALA A 179 -0.10 -8.18 -5.78
N MET A 180 -0.04 -7.03 -5.08
CA MET A 180 -0.03 -5.71 -5.72
C MET A 180 1.19 -5.52 -6.64
N ARG A 181 2.39 -5.97 -6.23
CA ARG A 181 3.57 -5.93 -7.12
C ARG A 181 3.39 -6.81 -8.36
N GLN A 182 2.83 -8.01 -8.19
CA GLN A 182 2.52 -8.91 -9.32
C GLN A 182 1.49 -8.28 -10.28
N SER A 183 0.53 -7.51 -9.76
CA SER A 183 -0.44 -6.77 -10.57
C SER A 183 0.10 -5.50 -11.23
N GLY A 184 1.34 -5.09 -10.95
CA GLY A 184 2.02 -3.99 -11.63
C GLY A 184 2.35 -2.76 -10.78
N ALA A 185 2.21 -2.82 -9.44
CA ALA A 185 2.72 -1.76 -8.58
C ALA A 185 4.25 -1.69 -8.67
N VAL A 186 4.82 -0.48 -8.76
CA VAL A 186 6.28 -0.29 -8.86
C VAL A 186 6.99 -0.55 -7.54
N ALA A 187 6.24 -0.46 -6.45
CA ALA A 187 6.66 -0.88 -5.12
C ALA A 187 5.43 -1.25 -4.30
N ALA A 188 5.61 -2.05 -3.25
CA ALA A 188 4.63 -2.22 -2.20
C ALA A 188 5.31 -2.46 -0.86
N GLY A 189 4.69 -2.03 0.24
CA GLY A 189 5.27 -2.20 1.56
C GLY A 189 4.28 -2.06 2.70
N ASN A 190 4.77 -2.34 3.91
CA ASN A 190 3.99 -2.17 5.14
C ASN A 190 3.46 -0.75 5.27
N LYS A 191 2.21 -0.59 5.72
CA LYS A 191 1.56 0.72 5.94
C LYS A 191 2.46 1.70 6.69
N ALA A 192 3.01 1.30 7.83
CA ALA A 192 3.87 2.16 8.64
C ALA A 192 5.14 2.61 7.88
N HIS A 193 5.72 1.72 7.08
CA HIS A 193 6.94 1.99 6.32
C HIS A 193 6.68 2.93 5.14
N VAL A 194 5.60 2.70 4.37
CA VAL A 194 5.27 3.59 3.24
C VAL A 194 4.86 4.98 3.74
N PHE A 195 4.02 5.05 4.78
CA PHE A 195 3.63 6.34 5.37
C PHE A 195 4.85 7.09 5.92
N GLY A 196 5.72 6.41 6.65
CA GLY A 196 6.94 7.00 7.18
C GLY A 196 7.88 7.50 6.09
N ALA A 197 8.09 6.72 5.03
CA ALA A 197 8.91 7.10 3.89
C ALA A 197 8.35 8.31 3.13
N LEU A 198 7.02 8.42 3.00
CA LEU A 198 6.35 9.61 2.46
C LEU A 198 6.55 10.83 3.38
N PHE A 199 6.41 10.63 4.69
CA PHE A 199 6.53 11.71 5.66
C PHE A 199 7.94 12.31 5.69
N ASP A 200 8.96 11.46 5.74
CA ASP A 200 10.37 11.88 5.74
C ASP A 200 10.89 12.26 4.34
N LYS A 201 10.02 12.17 3.31
CA LYS A 201 10.30 12.50 1.90
C LYS A 201 11.37 11.63 1.23
N ASP A 202 11.66 10.45 1.79
CA ASP A 202 12.41 9.40 1.10
C ASP A 202 11.67 8.98 -0.19
N VAL A 203 10.34 8.89 -0.08
CA VAL A 203 9.42 8.65 -1.20
C VAL A 203 8.62 9.93 -1.43
N THR A 204 8.55 10.35 -2.68
CA THR A 204 7.71 11.48 -3.13
C THR A 204 7.03 11.11 -4.43
N VAL A 205 5.90 11.75 -4.75
CA VAL A 205 5.18 11.55 -6.02
C VAL A 205 6.10 11.79 -7.22
N LYS A 206 6.88 12.88 -7.20
CA LYS A 206 7.87 13.18 -8.23
C LYS A 206 8.95 12.09 -8.33
N GLY A 207 9.40 11.54 -7.20
CA GLY A 207 10.34 10.43 -7.15
C GLY A 207 9.76 9.16 -7.78
N VAL A 208 8.52 8.80 -7.41
CA VAL A 208 7.78 7.66 -7.97
C VAL A 208 7.66 7.76 -9.48
N LEU A 209 7.34 8.95 -10.00
CA LEU A 209 7.20 9.18 -11.44
C LEU A 209 8.55 9.21 -12.19
N LYS A 210 9.60 9.76 -11.57
CA LYS A 210 10.90 9.93 -12.23
C LYS A 210 11.73 8.64 -12.23
N ALA A 211 11.66 7.85 -11.15
CA ALA A 211 12.49 6.68 -10.95
C ALA A 211 11.70 5.54 -10.28
N PRO A 212 10.64 5.00 -10.94
CA PRO A 212 9.76 4.01 -10.34
C PRO A 212 10.51 2.77 -9.81
N GLY A 213 11.54 2.30 -10.52
CA GLY A 213 12.34 1.15 -10.10
C GLY A 213 13.18 1.35 -8.83
N ALA A 214 13.36 2.60 -8.38
CA ALA A 214 14.08 2.90 -7.13
C ALA A 214 13.16 2.92 -5.90
N VAL A 215 11.84 3.01 -6.08
CA VAL A 215 10.88 3.26 -4.99
C VAL A 215 10.88 2.12 -3.97
N GLN A 216 10.97 0.86 -4.41
CA GLN A 216 10.99 -0.28 -3.48
C GLN A 216 12.22 -0.21 -2.56
N ALA A 217 13.40 0.05 -3.10
CA ALA A 217 14.62 0.16 -2.31
C ALA A 217 14.57 1.33 -1.31
N GLN A 218 13.89 2.42 -1.64
CA GLN A 218 13.66 3.54 -0.72
C GLN A 218 12.75 3.14 0.44
N ILE A 219 11.66 2.41 0.16
CA ILE A 219 10.76 1.88 1.19
C ILE A 219 11.50 0.87 2.08
N ASP A 220 12.28 -0.04 1.49
CA ASP A 220 13.06 -1.04 2.22
C ASP A 220 14.14 -0.38 3.10
N HIS A 221 14.80 0.67 2.59
CA HIS A 221 15.74 1.46 3.36
C HIS A 221 15.07 2.15 4.55
N TYR A 222 13.90 2.75 4.36
CA TYR A 222 13.12 3.33 5.46
C TYR A 222 12.72 2.25 6.47
N ALA A 223 12.26 1.09 6.03
CA ALA A 223 11.88 -0.03 6.89
C ALA A 223 13.06 -0.50 7.76
N ALA A 224 14.26 -0.62 7.18
CA ALA A 224 15.46 -0.97 7.95
C ALA A 224 15.76 0.07 9.04
N ARG A 225 15.66 1.37 8.74
CA ARG A 225 15.81 2.45 9.74
C ARG A 225 14.72 2.41 10.80
N TYR A 226 13.48 2.15 10.41
CA TYR A 226 12.32 2.05 11.30
C TYR A 226 12.53 0.97 12.38
N HIS A 227 13.11 -0.18 12.01
CA HIS A 227 13.42 -1.25 12.94
C HIS A 227 14.70 -1.02 13.75
N ALA A 228 15.71 -0.37 13.17
CA ALA A 228 16.99 -0.12 13.84
C ALA A 228 16.95 1.04 14.83
N ASP A 229 16.08 2.03 14.60
CA ASP A 229 16.01 3.26 15.40
C ASP A 229 14.56 3.52 15.87
N ARG A 230 14.32 3.29 17.16
CA ARG A 230 13.01 3.55 17.80
C ARG A 230 12.54 5.00 17.67
N THR A 231 13.45 5.97 17.51
CA THR A 231 13.06 7.37 17.35
C THR A 231 12.33 7.60 16.02
N VAL A 232 12.73 6.91 14.95
CA VAL A 232 12.06 6.96 13.63
C VAL A 232 10.64 6.41 13.73
N ALA A 233 10.49 5.24 14.37
CA ALA A 233 9.17 4.64 14.59
C ALA A 233 8.26 5.52 15.46
N THR A 234 8.79 6.03 16.58
CA THR A 234 8.05 6.90 17.50
C THR A 234 7.59 8.18 16.81
N LYS A 235 8.42 8.78 15.94
CA LYS A 235 8.08 9.97 15.18
C LYS A 235 6.91 9.71 14.22
N ALA A 236 6.98 8.63 13.44
CA ALA A 236 5.91 8.25 12.51
C ALA A 236 4.58 7.98 13.24
N GLU A 237 4.62 7.25 14.35
CA GLU A 237 3.45 6.99 15.19
C GLU A 237 2.87 8.25 15.82
N ALA A 238 3.72 9.14 16.35
CA ALA A 238 3.27 10.39 16.97
C ALA A 238 2.56 11.30 15.96
N LEU A 239 3.00 11.28 14.70
CA LEU A 239 2.37 12.03 13.63
C LEU A 239 1.02 11.45 13.25
N LEU A 240 0.93 10.13 13.11
CA LEU A 240 -0.35 9.48 12.85
C LEU A 240 -1.35 9.76 13.98
N LYS A 241 -0.93 9.61 15.24
CA LYS A 241 -1.74 9.95 16.42
C LYS A 241 -2.22 11.39 16.39
N LYS A 242 -1.35 12.34 16.00
CA LYS A 242 -1.70 13.76 15.91
C LYS A 242 -2.72 14.06 14.80
N GLU A 243 -2.69 13.31 13.70
CA GLU A 243 -3.70 13.48 12.64
C GLU A 243 -5.00 12.77 13.01
N ILE A 244 -4.95 11.61 13.69
CA ILE A 244 -6.11 10.94 14.28
C ILE A 244 -6.83 11.84 15.29
N SER A 245 -6.08 12.47 16.20
CA SER A 245 -6.69 13.29 17.26
C SER A 245 -7.46 14.48 16.71
N LYS A 246 -7.02 15.04 15.58
CA LYS A 246 -7.72 16.15 14.92
C LYS A 246 -9.06 15.71 14.33
N LEU A 247 -9.12 14.50 13.77
CA LEU A 247 -10.35 13.96 13.20
C LEU A 247 -11.41 13.64 14.25
N GLY A 248 -11.03 13.45 15.51
CA GLY A 248 -11.98 13.23 16.62
C GLY A 248 -12.34 14.48 17.42
N SER A 249 -11.82 15.65 17.05
CA SER A 249 -12.07 16.93 17.77
C SER A 249 -13.08 17.85 17.08
N ASP A 250 -13.52 17.48 15.87
CA ASP A 250 -14.50 18.20 15.05
C ASP A 250 -15.89 17.52 15.14
#